data_AF-A0A7Y3BMI8-F1
#
_entry.id   AF-A0A7Y3BMI8-F1
#
_cell.length_a   1.000
_cell.length_b   1.000
_cell.length_c   1.000
_cell.angle_alpha   90.00
_cell.angle_beta   90.00
_cell.angle_gamma   90.00
#
_symmetry.space_group_name_H-M   'P 1'
#
loop_
_entity.id
_entity.type
_entity.pdbx_description
1 polymer ?
#
loop_
_entity_poly.entity_id
_entity_poly.type
_entity_poly.pdbx_seq_one_letter_code
_entity_poly.pdbx_strand_id
1 'polypeptide(L)'
;MATHQRLGDLAEALEAEGADELRVHVVRRAREFKRSWVMMAEALVEVRNRESYLSWGYEDFYSYCSLELQLKQATADKLTGSYVALKRHAPSVLKRDGLNERIPTCDAVDYFARALRKDPGGDAPPERAVPQGVVDQLREAVFEEGAPVTELRKRFNPVFNPKPEGAEQMDAIRRATAAARRLERMVEEIDGLRRPMVRSTLETLEALREDLTELLERTKAQYAKSA
;
A
#
# COMPACT_ATOMS: atom_id res chain seq x y z
N MET A 1 -9.93 -24.20 13.13
CA MET A 1 -8.56 -24.30 13.67
C MET A 1 -7.83 -22.99 13.41
N ALA A 2 -7.21 -22.40 14.43
CA ALA A 2 -6.44 -21.16 14.25
C ALA A 2 -5.26 -21.42 13.29
N THR A 3 -4.99 -20.50 12.36
CA THR A 3 -3.88 -20.58 11.39
C THR A 3 -2.55 -20.94 12.03
N HIS A 4 -2.30 -20.47 13.25
CA HIS A 4 -1.09 -20.80 14.02
C HIS A 4 -0.97 -22.30 14.37
N GLN A 5 -2.08 -22.97 14.69
CA GLN A 5 -2.06 -24.41 14.98
C GLN A 5 -1.84 -25.22 13.70
N ARG A 6 -2.52 -24.87 12.61
CA ARG A 6 -2.34 -25.52 11.30
C ARG A 6 -0.90 -25.46 10.79
N LEU A 7 -0.24 -24.30 10.92
CA LEU A 7 1.17 -24.16 10.53
C LEU A 7 2.11 -24.95 11.46
N GLY A 8 1.73 -25.15 12.72
CA GLY A 8 2.46 -26.03 13.63
C GLY A 8 2.37 -27.49 13.18
N ASP A 9 1.15 -27.98 13.01
CA ASP A 9 0.88 -29.36 12.58
C ASP A 9 1.54 -29.65 11.21
N LEU A 10 1.49 -28.68 10.29
CA LEU A 10 2.15 -28.79 8.98
C LEU A 10 3.68 -28.89 9.12
N ALA A 11 4.31 -28.07 9.97
CA ALA A 11 5.76 -28.12 10.16
C ALA A 11 6.21 -29.49 10.71
N GLU A 12 5.46 -30.04 11.67
CA GLU A 12 5.74 -31.35 12.24
C GLU A 12 5.56 -32.48 11.22
N ALA A 13 4.50 -32.42 10.39
CA ALA A 13 4.28 -33.39 9.32
C ALA A 13 5.41 -33.36 8.28
N LEU A 14 5.80 -32.16 7.82
CA LEU A 14 6.89 -32.00 6.85
C LEU A 14 8.23 -32.54 7.40
N GLU A 15 8.53 -32.33 8.68
CA GLU A 15 9.73 -32.90 9.30
C GLU A 15 9.68 -34.43 9.38
N ALA A 16 8.54 -35.00 9.77
CA ALA A 16 8.36 -36.44 9.86
C ALA A 16 8.50 -37.14 8.49
N GLU A 17 8.09 -36.44 7.43
CA GLU A 17 8.22 -36.92 6.04
C GLU A 17 9.61 -36.69 5.44
N GLY A 18 10.54 -36.05 6.16
CA GLY A 18 11.88 -35.72 5.66
C GLY A 18 11.85 -34.72 4.51
N ALA A 19 10.89 -33.79 4.53
CA ALA A 19 10.79 -32.74 3.53
C ALA A 19 12.00 -31.79 3.59
N ASP A 20 12.13 -30.96 2.55
CA ASP A 20 13.17 -29.95 2.45
C ASP A 20 13.24 -29.04 3.70
N GLU A 21 14.44 -28.87 4.25
CA GLU A 21 14.67 -28.12 5.48
C GLU A 21 14.25 -26.64 5.37
N LEU A 22 14.40 -26.02 4.19
CA LEU A 22 13.99 -24.64 3.95
C LEU A 22 12.46 -24.52 3.94
N ARG A 23 11.74 -25.51 3.40
CA ARG A 23 10.27 -25.56 3.47
C ARG A 23 9.78 -25.59 4.92
N VAL A 24 10.32 -26.50 5.73
CA VAL A 24 10.02 -26.60 7.17
C VAL A 24 10.34 -25.28 7.88
N HIS A 25 11.51 -24.70 7.59
CA HIS A 25 11.94 -23.44 8.18
C HIS A 25 10.94 -22.31 7.92
N VAL A 26 10.50 -22.14 6.67
CA VAL A 26 9.58 -21.07 6.27
C VAL A 26 8.22 -21.24 6.92
N VAL A 27 7.70 -22.47 7.02
CA VAL A 27 6.42 -22.74 7.71
C VAL A 27 6.50 -22.37 9.20
N ARG A 28 7.63 -22.68 9.87
CA ARG A 28 7.88 -22.24 11.25
C ARG A 28 7.92 -20.72 11.38
N ARG A 29 8.60 -20.02 10.45
CA ARG A 29 8.63 -18.56 10.45
C ARG A 29 7.25 -17.94 10.19
N ALA A 30 6.42 -18.57 9.35
CA ALA A 30 5.06 -18.10 9.09
C ALA A 30 4.20 -18.15 10.37
N ARG A 31 4.38 -19.20 11.19
CA ARG A 31 3.73 -19.30 12.50
C ARG A 31 4.17 -18.19 13.46
N GLU A 32 5.45 -17.83 13.43
CA GLU A 32 6.06 -16.80 14.29
C GLU A 32 5.96 -15.38 13.72
N PHE A 33 5.34 -15.19 12.57
CA PHE A 33 5.30 -13.93 11.83
C PHE A 33 4.89 -12.71 12.69
N LYS A 34 3.91 -12.89 13.60
CA LYS A 34 3.45 -11.82 14.50
C LYS A 34 4.51 -11.38 15.52
N ARG A 35 5.52 -12.20 15.80
CA ARG A 35 6.63 -11.90 16.72
C ARG A 35 7.79 -11.23 16.00
N SER A 36 8.10 -11.67 14.78
CA SER A 36 9.15 -11.04 13.97
C SER A 36 8.84 -11.16 12.48
N TRP A 37 8.51 -10.02 11.87
CA TRP A 37 8.27 -9.97 10.43
C TRP A 37 9.57 -10.15 9.63
N VAL A 38 10.73 -9.77 10.19
CA VAL A 38 12.04 -9.83 9.52
C VAL A 38 12.44 -11.27 9.25
N MET A 39 12.30 -12.18 10.24
CA MET A 39 12.63 -13.59 10.06
C MET A 39 11.76 -14.26 9.00
N MET A 40 10.47 -13.89 8.95
CA MET A 40 9.58 -14.38 7.91
C MET A 40 9.96 -13.85 6.53
N ALA A 41 10.27 -12.56 6.44
CA ALA A 41 10.65 -11.93 5.18
C ALA A 41 11.97 -12.45 4.63
N GLU A 42 12.95 -12.71 5.48
CA GLU A 42 14.23 -13.35 5.13
C GLU A 42 14.00 -14.72 4.50
N ALA A 43 13.24 -15.59 5.18
CA ALA A 43 12.93 -16.92 4.70
C ALA A 43 12.17 -16.88 3.35
N LEU A 44 11.20 -15.97 3.20
CA LEU A 44 10.49 -15.77 1.93
C LEU A 44 11.40 -15.30 0.80
N VAL A 45 12.37 -14.41 1.09
CA VAL A 45 13.35 -13.95 0.09
C VAL A 45 14.26 -15.10 -0.34
N GLU A 46 14.67 -15.96 0.59
CA GLU A 46 15.47 -17.15 0.27
C GLU A 46 14.69 -18.12 -0.64
N VAL A 47 13.44 -18.45 -0.28
CA VAL A 47 12.56 -19.29 -1.12
C VAL A 47 12.37 -18.71 -2.51
N ARG A 48 12.11 -17.40 -2.60
CA ARG A 48 11.91 -16.71 -3.87
C ARG A 48 13.19 -16.73 -4.72
N ASN A 49 14.35 -16.43 -4.14
CA ASN A 49 15.61 -16.35 -4.87
C ASN A 49 16.12 -17.72 -5.35
N ARG A 50 15.79 -18.78 -4.62
CA ARG A 50 16.16 -20.17 -4.98
C ARG A 50 15.10 -20.87 -5.83
N GLU A 51 13.96 -20.24 -6.03
CA GLU A 51 12.79 -20.83 -6.69
C GLU A 51 12.39 -22.19 -6.08
N SER A 52 12.65 -22.40 -4.78
CA SER A 52 12.48 -23.70 -4.11
C SER A 52 11.05 -24.23 -4.18
N TYR A 53 10.08 -23.32 -4.27
CA TYR A 53 8.66 -23.64 -4.44
C TYR A 53 8.37 -24.53 -5.66
N LEU A 54 9.17 -24.43 -6.73
CA LEU A 54 9.02 -25.28 -7.92
C LEU A 54 9.28 -26.75 -7.58
N SER A 55 10.36 -27.02 -6.83
CA SER A 55 10.73 -28.37 -6.40
C SER A 55 9.72 -28.97 -5.41
N TRP A 56 8.96 -28.13 -4.71
CA TRP A 56 7.91 -28.54 -3.79
C TRP A 56 6.55 -28.76 -4.46
N GLY A 57 6.46 -28.53 -5.78
CA GLY A 57 5.28 -28.78 -6.59
C GLY A 57 4.33 -27.59 -6.74
N TYR A 58 4.76 -26.36 -6.43
CA TYR A 58 3.97 -25.15 -6.66
C TYR A 58 4.29 -24.51 -8.02
N GLU A 59 3.27 -24.00 -8.69
CA GLU A 59 3.40 -23.31 -9.99
C GLU A 59 4.27 -22.06 -9.88
N ASP A 60 4.06 -21.27 -8.84
CA ASP A 60 4.77 -20.02 -8.60
C ASP A 60 4.89 -19.70 -7.11
N PHE A 61 5.69 -18.68 -6.80
CA PHE A 61 5.95 -18.22 -5.43
C PHE A 61 4.68 -17.80 -4.67
N TYR A 62 3.71 -17.17 -5.34
CA TYR A 62 2.47 -16.71 -4.73
C TYR A 62 1.48 -17.87 -4.51
N SER A 63 1.47 -18.85 -5.41
CA SER A 63 0.75 -20.12 -5.22
C SER A 63 1.24 -20.83 -3.95
N TYR A 64 2.56 -20.93 -3.74
CA TYR A 64 3.15 -21.41 -2.48
C TYR A 64 2.70 -20.58 -1.26
N CYS A 65 2.86 -19.25 -1.32
CA CYS A 65 2.50 -18.36 -0.21
C CYS A 65 1.03 -18.48 0.18
N SER A 66 0.13 -18.57 -0.80
CA SER A 66 -1.32 -18.58 -0.56
C SER A 66 -1.82 -19.94 -0.06
N LEU A 67 -1.37 -21.04 -0.69
CA LEU A 67 -1.86 -22.39 -0.39
C LEU A 67 -1.25 -22.96 0.89
N GLU A 68 0.07 -22.82 1.08
CA GLU A 68 0.76 -23.40 2.23
C GLU A 68 0.82 -22.45 3.42
N LEU A 69 1.23 -21.21 3.18
CA LEU A 69 1.50 -20.24 4.25
C LEU A 69 0.29 -19.38 4.62
N GLN A 70 -0.81 -19.47 3.86
CA GLN A 70 -2.01 -18.63 4.01
C GLN A 70 -1.72 -17.13 3.92
N LEU A 71 -0.69 -16.75 3.14
CA LEU A 71 -0.29 -15.37 2.90
C LEU A 71 -0.87 -14.85 1.58
N LYS A 72 -1.47 -13.67 1.63
CA LYS A 72 -1.89 -12.95 0.42
C LYS A 72 -0.66 -12.45 -0.35
N GLN A 73 -0.75 -12.42 -1.67
CA GLN A 73 0.30 -11.87 -2.56
C GLN A 73 0.82 -10.50 -2.07
N ALA A 74 -0.08 -9.55 -1.79
CA ALA A 74 0.30 -8.22 -1.31
C ALA A 74 1.11 -8.24 0.01
N THR A 75 0.94 -9.26 0.85
CA THR A 75 1.73 -9.43 2.08
C THR A 75 3.11 -10.00 1.77
N ALA A 76 3.19 -10.99 0.88
CA ALA A 76 4.47 -11.54 0.42
C ALA A 76 5.34 -10.49 -0.27
N ASP A 77 4.74 -9.66 -1.14
CA ASP A 77 5.43 -8.55 -1.82
C ASP A 77 5.95 -7.52 -0.83
N LYS A 78 5.12 -7.16 0.16
CA LYS A 78 5.50 -6.21 1.21
C LYS A 78 6.68 -6.75 2.03
N LEU A 79 6.61 -8.00 2.48
CA LEU A 79 7.64 -8.62 3.29
C LEU A 79 8.96 -8.71 2.53
N THR A 80 8.94 -9.33 1.35
CA THR A 80 10.14 -9.52 0.54
C THR A 80 10.75 -8.19 0.11
N GLY A 81 9.91 -7.23 -0.31
CA GLY A 81 10.34 -5.88 -0.66
C GLY A 81 10.98 -5.11 0.51
N SER A 82 10.38 -5.20 1.69
CA SER A 82 10.87 -4.50 2.89
C SER A 82 12.18 -5.08 3.40
N TYR A 83 12.33 -6.40 3.40
CA TYR A 83 13.58 -7.04 3.81
C TYR A 83 14.73 -6.70 2.86
N VAL A 84 14.49 -6.71 1.54
CA VAL A 84 15.51 -6.28 0.56
C VAL A 84 15.91 -4.82 0.78
N ALA A 85 14.96 -3.94 1.08
CA ALA A 85 15.25 -2.55 1.40
C ALA A 85 16.09 -2.39 2.68
N LEU A 86 15.76 -3.13 3.74
CA LEU A 86 16.55 -3.18 4.97
C LEU A 86 17.99 -3.63 4.70
N LYS A 87 18.15 -4.77 4.01
CA LYS A 87 19.47 -5.33 3.68
C LYS A 87 20.34 -4.36 2.89
N ARG A 88 19.73 -3.57 2.01
CA ARG A 88 20.42 -2.60 1.15
C ARG A 88 20.75 -1.28 1.86
N HIS A 89 19.80 -0.71 2.60
CA HIS A 89 19.88 0.67 3.08
C HIS A 89 20.16 0.80 4.59
N ALA A 90 19.91 -0.26 5.37
CA ALA A 90 20.12 -0.26 6.80
C ALA A 90 20.47 -1.67 7.32
N PRO A 91 21.57 -2.30 6.85
CA PRO A 91 21.92 -3.68 7.24
C PRO A 91 22.23 -3.82 8.74
N SER A 92 22.61 -2.74 9.43
CA SER A 92 22.77 -2.72 10.88
C SER A 92 21.46 -3.03 11.62
N VAL A 93 20.30 -2.65 11.07
CA VAL A 93 18.99 -2.92 11.66
C VAL A 93 18.71 -4.42 11.77
N LEU A 94 19.24 -5.23 10.85
CA LEU A 94 19.10 -6.69 10.88
C LEU A 94 19.87 -7.34 12.03
N LYS A 95 20.82 -6.63 12.64
CA LYS A 95 21.60 -7.11 13.80
C LYS A 95 20.98 -6.74 15.14
N ARG A 96 19.87 -5.98 15.13
CA ARG A 96 19.19 -5.51 16.34
C ARG A 96 18.51 -6.66 17.06
N ASP A 97 18.57 -6.64 18.38
CA ASP A 97 17.89 -7.62 19.23
C ASP A 97 16.36 -7.45 19.25
N GLY A 98 15.85 -6.29 18.80
CA GLY A 98 14.44 -5.94 18.83
C GLY A 98 13.91 -5.56 20.22
N LEU A 99 14.76 -5.61 21.26
CA LEU A 99 14.42 -5.33 22.65
C LEU A 99 14.96 -3.97 23.08
N ASN A 100 16.27 -3.76 22.93
CA ASN A 100 16.93 -2.49 23.24
C ASN A 100 16.96 -1.59 22.01
N GLU A 101 17.22 -2.18 20.85
CA GLU A 101 17.19 -1.48 19.57
C GLU A 101 15.97 -1.90 18.77
N ARG A 102 15.03 -0.97 18.57
CA ARG A 102 13.77 -1.28 17.88
C ARG A 102 14.02 -1.58 16.41
N ILE A 103 13.38 -2.65 15.94
CA ILE A 103 13.24 -2.95 14.52
C ILE A 103 12.06 -2.12 13.99
N PRO A 104 12.25 -1.34 12.90
CA PRO A 104 11.16 -0.59 12.29
C PRO A 104 10.01 -1.52 11.86
N THR A 105 8.80 -0.96 11.87
CA THR A 105 7.64 -1.72 11.41
C THR A 105 7.74 -2.01 9.92
N CYS A 106 7.23 -3.17 9.50
CA CYS A 106 7.20 -3.56 8.08
C CYS A 106 6.55 -2.47 7.20
N ASP A 107 5.49 -1.82 7.69
CA ASP A 107 4.82 -0.73 6.96
C ASP A 107 5.68 0.52 6.78
N ALA A 108 6.52 0.87 7.76
CA ALA A 108 7.45 1.99 7.65
C ALA A 108 8.55 1.71 6.62
N VAL A 109 9.11 0.50 6.62
CA VAL A 109 10.12 0.07 5.65
C VAL A 109 9.52 -0.08 4.25
N ASP A 110 8.30 -0.62 4.10
CA ASP A 110 7.59 -0.69 2.82
C ASP A 110 7.35 0.72 2.26
N TYR A 111 6.95 1.68 3.11
CA TYR A 111 6.80 3.07 2.70
C TYR A 111 8.13 3.66 2.17
N PHE A 112 9.23 3.45 2.90
CA PHE A 112 10.56 3.83 2.44
C PHE A 112 10.94 3.18 1.11
N ALA A 113 10.75 1.87 0.99
CA ALA A 113 11.08 1.12 -0.21
C ALA A 113 10.27 1.57 -1.43
N ARG A 114 9.01 1.96 -1.24
CA ARG A 114 8.14 2.53 -2.29
C ARG A 114 8.56 3.94 -2.66
N ALA A 115 8.93 4.79 -1.70
CA ALA A 115 9.43 6.13 -1.99
C ALA A 115 10.72 6.11 -2.84
N LEU A 116 11.54 5.07 -2.70
CA LEU A 116 12.75 4.87 -3.50
C LEU A 116 12.52 4.23 -4.88
N ARG A 117 11.48 3.42 -5.02
CA ARG A 117 11.05 2.87 -6.33
C ARG A 117 10.26 3.96 -7.03
N LYS A 118 10.91 4.77 -7.86
CA LYS A 118 10.21 5.67 -8.79
C LYS A 118 9.26 4.87 -9.70
N ASP A 119 7.99 4.74 -9.28
CA ASP A 119 6.79 4.97 -10.08
C ASP A 119 5.54 4.90 -9.16
N PRO A 120 5.04 6.02 -8.62
CA PRO A 120 3.70 6.04 -8.05
C PRO A 120 2.72 6.10 -9.23
N GLY A 121 2.29 4.93 -9.72
CA GLY A 121 1.40 4.75 -10.88
C GLY A 121 0.36 5.86 -11.09
N GLY A 122 0.78 6.86 -11.85
CA GLY A 122 0.05 8.07 -12.19
C GLY A 122 0.88 8.80 -13.23
N ASP A 123 0.21 9.38 -14.22
CA ASP A 123 0.76 10.04 -15.42
C ASP A 123 1.62 11.30 -15.12
N ALA A 124 2.42 11.31 -14.05
CA ALA A 124 3.30 12.40 -13.69
C ALA A 124 4.60 12.34 -14.51
N PRO A 125 5.01 13.45 -15.15
CA PRO A 125 6.25 13.51 -15.95
C PRO A 125 7.50 13.11 -15.15
N PRO A 126 8.53 12.56 -15.80
CA PRO A 126 9.71 11.95 -15.17
C PRO A 126 10.67 12.90 -14.41
N GLU A 127 10.32 14.18 -14.24
CA GLU A 127 11.31 15.25 -14.01
C GLU A 127 11.61 15.66 -12.58
N ARG A 128 10.94 15.13 -11.54
CA ARG A 128 11.33 15.47 -10.16
C ARG A 128 11.88 14.26 -9.43
N ALA A 129 13.18 14.02 -9.63
CA ALA A 129 13.96 13.27 -8.66
C ALA A 129 13.81 13.95 -7.29
N VAL A 130 13.35 13.20 -6.30
CA VAL A 130 13.25 13.68 -4.93
C VAL A 130 14.65 14.13 -4.50
N PRO A 131 14.81 15.33 -3.89
CA PRO A 131 16.11 15.77 -3.40
C PRO A 131 16.72 14.73 -2.46
N GLN A 132 18.01 14.41 -2.66
CA GLN A 132 18.71 13.39 -1.87
C GLN A 132 18.58 13.64 -0.35
N GLY A 133 18.60 14.90 0.09
CA GLY A 133 18.42 15.25 1.50
C GLY A 133 17.06 14.86 2.08
N VAL A 134 15.98 14.80 1.28
CA VAL A 134 14.66 14.33 1.74
C VAL A 134 14.67 12.82 1.91
N VAL A 135 15.36 12.11 1.01
CA VAL A 135 15.54 10.66 1.11
C VAL A 135 16.37 10.30 2.35
N ASP A 136 17.41 11.07 2.66
CA ASP A 136 18.24 10.86 3.85
C ASP A 136 17.45 11.13 5.14
N GLN A 137 16.63 12.18 5.17
CA GLN A 137 15.69 12.43 6.29
C GLN A 137 14.67 11.32 6.47
N LEU A 138 14.14 10.77 5.36
CA LEU A 138 13.24 9.62 5.43
C LEU A 138 13.95 8.39 5.96
N ARG A 139 15.20 8.15 5.53
CA ARG A 139 16.04 7.04 6.00
C ARG A 139 16.24 7.13 7.52
N GLU A 140 16.62 8.31 8.01
CA GLU A 140 16.80 8.57 9.45
C GLU A 140 15.51 8.35 10.24
N ALA A 141 14.39 8.92 9.78
CA ALA A 141 13.09 8.76 10.43
C ALA A 141 12.63 7.29 10.50
N VAL A 142 12.93 6.50 9.46
CA VAL A 142 12.52 5.09 9.40
C VAL A 142 13.44 4.21 10.25
N PHE A 143 14.75 4.32 10.08
CA PHE A 143 15.71 3.34 10.62
C PHE A 143 16.34 3.74 11.94
N GLU A 144 16.46 5.04 12.25
CA GLU A 144 17.03 5.53 13.50
C GLU A 144 15.94 5.95 14.49
N GLU A 145 14.99 6.79 14.06
CA GLU A 145 13.88 7.24 14.93
C GLU A 145 12.81 6.15 15.15
N GLY A 146 12.67 5.22 14.20
CA GLY A 146 11.65 4.17 14.24
C GLY A 146 10.23 4.73 14.11
N ALA A 147 10.05 5.83 13.37
CA ALA A 147 8.78 6.53 13.25
C ALA A 147 7.68 5.65 12.63
N PRO A 148 6.43 5.73 13.12
CA PRO A 148 5.31 4.98 12.55
C PRO A 148 4.95 5.49 11.16
N VAL A 149 4.43 4.60 10.30
CA VAL A 149 4.08 4.91 8.91
C VAL A 149 3.09 6.08 8.77
N THR A 150 2.21 6.29 9.74
CA THR A 150 1.25 7.39 9.75
C THR A 150 1.91 8.75 9.88
N GLU A 151 2.97 8.84 10.68
CA GLU A 151 3.78 10.04 10.87
C GLU A 151 4.65 10.30 9.63
N LEU A 152 5.31 9.25 9.12
CA LEU A 152 6.10 9.33 7.88
C LEU A 152 5.25 9.86 6.72
N ARG A 153 4.03 9.35 6.55
CA ARG A 153 3.10 9.84 5.51
C ARG A 153 2.76 11.31 5.69
N LYS A 154 2.50 11.78 6.92
CA LYS A 154 2.20 13.19 7.18
C LYS A 154 3.40 14.09 6.86
N ARG A 155 4.60 13.67 7.27
CA ARG A 155 5.84 14.44 7.11
C ARG A 155 6.31 14.48 5.65
N PHE A 156 6.23 13.36 4.95
CA PHE A 156 6.90 13.21 3.66
C PHE A 156 5.97 13.11 2.44
N ASN A 157 4.69 12.73 2.57
CA ASN A 157 3.78 12.72 1.40
C ASN A 157 3.65 14.09 0.72
N PRO A 158 3.62 15.24 1.42
CA PRO A 158 3.56 16.54 0.74
C PRO A 158 4.76 16.80 -0.18
N VAL A 159 5.91 16.17 0.10
CA VAL A 159 7.15 16.31 -0.67
C VAL A 159 7.25 15.27 -1.78
N PHE A 160 6.90 14.01 -1.48
CA PHE A 160 6.93 12.92 -2.45
C PHE A 160 5.78 12.97 -3.46
N ASN A 161 4.61 13.44 -3.03
CA ASN A 161 3.39 13.50 -3.81
C ASN A 161 2.78 14.91 -3.65
N PRO A 162 3.47 15.96 -4.13
CA PRO A 162 2.92 17.30 -4.08
C PRO A 162 1.60 17.30 -4.85
N LYS A 163 0.54 17.86 -4.25
CA LYS A 163 -0.71 18.03 -4.97
C LYS A 163 -0.43 18.95 -6.18
N PRO A 164 -0.92 18.60 -7.39
CA PRO A 164 -0.79 19.50 -8.51
C PRO A 164 -1.48 20.84 -8.19
N GLU A 165 -0.99 21.93 -8.78
CA GLU A 165 -1.67 23.21 -8.65
C GLU A 165 -3.13 23.06 -9.07
N GLY A 166 -4.04 23.64 -8.28
CA GLY A 166 -5.47 23.52 -8.52
C GLY A 166 -6.13 22.20 -8.09
N ALA A 167 -5.39 21.23 -7.54
CA ALA A 167 -5.97 19.96 -7.09
C ALA A 167 -7.12 20.16 -6.09
N GLU A 168 -6.99 21.09 -5.15
CA GLU A 168 -8.03 21.35 -4.16
C GLU A 168 -9.29 21.95 -4.78
N GLN A 169 -9.13 22.81 -5.78
CA GLN A 169 -10.22 23.40 -6.55
C GLN A 169 -10.92 22.31 -7.38
N MET A 170 -10.17 21.47 -8.09
CA MET A 170 -10.71 20.34 -8.84
C MET A 170 -11.44 19.35 -7.94
N ASP A 171 -10.91 19.06 -6.75
CA ASP A 171 -11.57 18.18 -5.78
C ASP A 171 -12.83 18.80 -5.19
N ALA A 172 -12.86 20.12 -4.97
CA ALA A 172 -14.07 20.82 -4.57
C ALA A 172 -15.18 20.71 -5.63
N ILE A 173 -14.83 20.89 -6.91
CA ILE A 173 -15.75 20.74 -8.04
C ILE A 173 -16.29 19.30 -8.10
N ARG A 174 -15.42 18.29 -8.04
CA ARG A 174 -15.83 16.87 -8.02
C ARG A 174 -16.75 16.54 -6.85
N ARG A 175 -16.48 17.06 -5.65
CA ARG A 175 -17.34 16.89 -4.48
C ARG A 175 -18.72 17.52 -4.69
N ALA A 176 -18.78 18.72 -5.26
CA ALA A 176 -20.04 19.38 -5.60
C ALA A 176 -20.85 18.57 -6.63
N THR A 177 -20.20 18.06 -7.69
CA THR A 177 -20.84 17.19 -8.69
C THR A 177 -21.41 15.91 -8.06
N ALA A 178 -20.67 15.28 -7.16
CA ALA A 178 -21.13 14.08 -6.46
C ALA A 178 -22.31 14.37 -5.52
N ALA A 179 -22.30 15.52 -4.84
CA ALA A 179 -23.40 15.97 -3.98
C ALA A 179 -24.68 16.25 -4.79
N ALA A 180 -24.56 16.93 -5.94
CA ALA A 180 -25.69 17.18 -6.85
C ALA A 180 -26.36 15.86 -7.30
N ARG A 181 -25.56 14.90 -7.80
CA ARG A 181 -26.04 13.56 -8.19
C ARG A 181 -26.71 12.80 -7.04
N ARG A 182 -26.22 12.99 -5.82
CA ARG A 182 -26.82 12.36 -4.64
C ARG A 182 -28.17 13.01 -4.32
N LEU A 183 -28.27 14.33 -4.44
CA LEU A 183 -29.52 15.05 -4.22
C LEU A 183 -30.58 14.72 -5.25
N GLU A 184 -30.22 14.60 -6.54
CA GLU A 184 -31.12 14.14 -7.61
C GLU A 184 -31.82 12.83 -7.22
N ARG A 185 -31.04 11.80 -6.87
CA ARG A 185 -31.58 10.49 -6.44
C ARG A 185 -32.47 10.61 -5.21
N MET A 186 -32.06 11.37 -4.20
CA MET A 186 -32.88 11.55 -2.99
C MET A 186 -34.19 12.26 -3.29
N VAL A 187 -34.20 13.23 -4.21
CA VAL A 187 -35.42 13.95 -4.61
C VAL A 187 -36.38 13.06 -5.39
N GLU A 188 -35.86 12.15 -6.22
CA GLU A 188 -36.67 11.17 -6.97
C GLU A 188 -37.30 10.10 -6.06
N GLU A 189 -36.62 9.72 -4.97
CA GLU A 189 -37.06 8.68 -4.04
C GLU A 189 -38.09 9.16 -3.00
N ILE A 190 -38.26 10.47 -2.80
CA ILE A 190 -39.19 11.01 -1.79
C ILE A 190 -40.61 11.13 -2.34
N ASP A 191 -41.48 10.26 -1.84
CA ASP A 191 -42.92 10.34 -2.08
C ASP A 191 -43.56 11.58 -1.43
N GLY A 192 -44.61 12.12 -2.07
CA GLY A 192 -45.39 13.24 -1.54
C GLY A 192 -44.86 14.64 -1.88
N LEU A 193 -43.72 14.75 -2.60
CA LEU A 193 -43.27 16.03 -3.13
C LEU A 193 -44.16 16.51 -4.29
N ARG A 194 -44.35 17.84 -4.37
CA ARG A 194 -45.09 18.45 -5.49
C ARG A 194 -44.32 18.22 -6.80
N ARG A 195 -44.92 17.51 -7.76
CA ARG A 195 -44.31 17.18 -9.06
C ARG A 195 -43.64 18.37 -9.77
N PRO A 196 -44.22 19.59 -9.80
CA PRO A 196 -43.56 20.75 -10.42
C PRO A 196 -42.26 21.16 -9.71
N MET A 197 -42.22 21.05 -8.38
CA MET A 197 -41.03 21.35 -7.57
C MET A 197 -39.93 20.33 -7.82
N VAL A 198 -40.27 19.03 -7.85
CA VAL A 198 -39.34 17.94 -8.16
C VAL A 198 -38.71 18.18 -9.53
N ARG A 199 -39.54 18.41 -10.56
CA ARG A 199 -39.06 18.67 -11.93
C ARG A 199 -38.11 19.86 -11.98
N SER A 200 -38.52 21.01 -11.44
CA SER A 200 -37.68 22.22 -11.43
C SER A 200 -36.37 22.03 -10.66
N THR A 201 -36.39 21.26 -9.57
CA THR A 201 -35.17 20.95 -8.80
C THR A 201 -34.23 20.06 -9.61
N LEU A 202 -34.74 19.01 -10.26
CA LEU A 202 -33.94 18.13 -11.10
C LEU A 202 -33.33 18.88 -12.30
N GLU A 203 -34.10 19.74 -12.98
CA GLU A 203 -33.62 20.60 -14.06
C GLU A 203 -32.50 21.55 -13.58
N THR A 204 -32.65 22.14 -12.39
CA THR A 204 -31.63 23.02 -11.81
C THR A 204 -30.36 22.26 -11.43
N LEU A 205 -30.49 21.04 -10.89
CA LEU A 205 -29.35 20.20 -10.53
C LEU A 205 -28.60 19.69 -11.76
N GLU A 206 -29.33 19.36 -12.83
CA GLU A 206 -28.74 18.99 -14.12
C GLU A 206 -27.92 20.15 -14.69
N ALA A 207 -28.50 21.36 -14.77
CA ALA A 207 -27.80 22.55 -15.23
C ALA A 207 -26.55 22.85 -14.37
N LEU A 208 -26.66 22.78 -13.04
CA LEU A 208 -25.51 22.94 -12.14
C LEU A 208 -24.41 21.90 -12.43
N ARG A 209 -24.80 20.66 -12.76
CA ARG A 209 -23.85 19.58 -13.04
C ARG A 209 -23.12 19.79 -14.36
N GLU A 210 -23.78 20.34 -15.37
CA GLU A 210 -23.17 20.77 -16.62
C GLU A 210 -22.15 21.90 -16.37
N ASP A 211 -22.55 22.94 -15.63
CA ASP A 211 -21.67 24.06 -15.26
C ASP A 211 -20.43 23.58 -14.47
N LEU A 212 -20.61 22.67 -13.51
CA LEU A 212 -19.50 22.09 -12.74
C LEU A 212 -18.57 21.24 -13.63
N THR A 213 -19.13 20.56 -14.63
CA THR A 213 -18.34 19.76 -15.58
C THR A 213 -17.49 20.68 -16.45
N GLU A 214 -18.08 21.75 -16.98
CA GLU A 214 -17.35 22.74 -17.77
C GLU A 214 -16.29 23.46 -16.93
N LEU A 215 -16.62 23.84 -15.70
CA LEU A 215 -15.69 24.45 -14.76
C LEU A 215 -14.51 23.52 -14.46
N LEU A 216 -14.75 22.21 -14.32
CA LEU A 216 -13.69 21.23 -14.10
C LEU A 216 -12.73 21.18 -15.30
N GLU A 217 -13.25 21.15 -16.54
CA GLU A 217 -12.42 21.14 -17.74
C GLU A 217 -11.64 22.44 -17.93
N ARG A 218 -12.26 23.60 -17.67
CA ARG A 218 -11.57 24.90 -17.66
C ARG A 218 -10.47 24.95 -16.60
N THR A 219 -10.74 24.45 -15.40
CA THR A 219 -9.77 24.39 -14.29
C THR A 219 -8.60 23.49 -14.65
N LYS A 220 -8.85 22.28 -15.20
CA LYS A 220 -7.80 21.39 -15.71
C LYS A 220 -6.94 22.09 -16.77
N ALA A 221 -7.58 22.75 -17.75
CA ALA A 221 -6.88 23.44 -18.83
C ALA A 221 -6.06 24.64 -18.34
N GLN A 222 -6.52 25.35 -17.31
CA GLN A 222 -5.78 26.44 -16.68
C GLN A 222 -4.49 25.93 -16.05
N TYR A 223 -4.58 24.92 -15.18
CA TYR A 223 -3.40 24.40 -14.48
C TYR A 223 -2.49 23.55 -15.36
N ALA A 224 -3.01 22.95 -16.44
CA ALA A 224 -2.19 22.30 -17.46
C ALA A 224 -1.34 23.29 -18.29
N LYS A 225 -1.73 24.57 -18.38
CA LYS A 225 -0.94 25.63 -19.04
C LYS A 225 0.06 26.30 -18.11
N SER A 226 -0.10 26.15 -16.80
CA SER A 226 0.76 26.73 -15.75
C SER A 226 1.81 25.76 -15.22
N ALA A 227 1.65 24.46 -15.49
CA ALA A 227 2.61 23.40 -15.21
C ALA A 227 3.64 23.26 -16.33
#